data_AF-A0A382FZB0-F1
#
_entry.id   AF-A0A382FZB0-F1
#
_cell.length_a   1.000
_cell.length_b   1.000
_cell.length_c   1.000
_cell.angle_alpha   90.00
_cell.angle_beta   90.00
_cell.angle_gamma   90.00
#
_symmetry.space_group_name_H-M   'P 1'
#
loop_
_entity.id
_entity.type
_entity.pdbx_description
1 polymer ?
#
loop_
_entity_poly.entity_id
_entity_poly.type
_entity_poly.pdbx_seq_one_letter_code
_entity_poly.pdbx_strand_id
1 'polypeptide(L)'
;MKFLEKQFSTISSAKYEPQSLKDLRSSAFNKFKEIGFPKKNWEAWRFTTVDNVEKNSFRLSTEADLPEDLSKSEDDLSVPTLLFLNGHYQPDESNIPAGIKVNTLMDSYNEDAKLFTNGYDVETNPFVVLNTAMMNSGLHIRISENIESHSPIRFLYLTKKLSEPIMNHPRLVVDVAHNTQATIIEEYRGISPISYWNNALT
;
A
#
# COMPACT_ATOMS: atom_id res chain seq x y z
N MET A 1 18.85 5.97 -3.88
CA MET A 1 18.82 4.79 -4.78
C MET A 1 19.36 3.51 -4.16
N LYS A 2 20.59 3.47 -3.59
CA LYS A 2 21.17 2.24 -3.01
C LYS A 2 20.29 1.50 -1.99
N PHE A 3 19.57 2.23 -1.13
CA PHE A 3 18.66 1.59 -0.18
C PHE A 3 17.48 0.90 -0.89
N LEU A 4 16.87 1.55 -1.90
CA LEU A 4 15.78 0.97 -2.70
C LEU A 4 16.24 -0.30 -3.43
N GLU A 5 17.44 -0.31 -4.01
CA GLU A 5 17.99 -1.51 -4.67
C GLU A 5 18.17 -2.68 -3.69
N LYS A 6 18.67 -2.40 -2.48
CA LYS A 6 18.78 -3.41 -1.42
C LYS A 6 17.41 -3.97 -1.04
N GLN A 7 16.43 -3.09 -0.80
CA GLN A 7 15.08 -3.51 -0.41
C GLN A 7 14.35 -4.24 -1.56
N PHE A 8 14.54 -3.82 -2.81
CA PHE A 8 13.98 -4.48 -3.98
C PHE A 8 14.49 -5.92 -4.10
N SER A 9 15.80 -6.12 -3.92
CA SER A 9 16.42 -7.45 -3.95
C SER A 9 15.84 -8.39 -2.87
N THR A 10 15.47 -7.84 -1.71
CA THR A 10 14.82 -8.60 -0.64
C THR A 10 13.39 -9.01 -1.04
N ILE A 11 12.54 -8.07 -1.46
CA ILE A 11 11.14 -8.39 -1.79
C ILE A 11 11.01 -9.27 -3.05
N SER A 12 11.87 -9.08 -4.06
CA SER A 12 11.84 -9.89 -5.29
C SER A 12 12.28 -11.34 -5.10
N SER A 13 12.88 -11.67 -3.95
CA SER A 13 13.34 -13.02 -3.60
C SER A 13 12.28 -13.88 -2.89
N ALA A 14 11.05 -13.38 -2.75
CA ALA A 14 9.96 -14.09 -2.08
C ALA A 14 9.71 -15.48 -2.71
N LYS A 15 9.73 -16.52 -1.86
CA LYS A 15 9.73 -17.94 -2.27
C LYS A 15 8.44 -18.43 -2.96
N TYR A 16 7.37 -17.64 -2.94
CA TYR A 16 6.04 -18.06 -3.40
C TYR A 16 5.34 -17.06 -4.33
N GLU A 17 6.06 -16.06 -4.85
CA GLU A 17 5.50 -15.17 -5.88
C GLU A 17 5.53 -15.82 -7.29
N PRO A 18 4.43 -15.72 -8.07
CA PRO A 18 4.40 -16.13 -9.48
C PRO A 18 5.49 -15.43 -10.29
N GLN A 19 6.00 -16.11 -11.32
CA GLN A 19 7.05 -15.53 -12.18
C GLN A 19 6.59 -14.22 -12.83
N SER A 20 5.34 -14.15 -13.30
CA SER A 20 4.79 -12.94 -13.91
C SER A 20 4.76 -11.74 -12.94
N LEU A 21 4.53 -11.97 -11.65
CA LEU A 21 4.58 -10.91 -10.63
C LEU A 21 6.02 -10.45 -10.40
N LYS A 22 6.97 -11.38 -10.33
CA LYS A 22 8.41 -11.05 -10.25
C LYS A 22 8.88 -10.24 -11.45
N ASP A 23 8.41 -10.59 -12.65
CA ASP A 23 8.71 -9.89 -13.89
C ASP A 23 8.10 -8.48 -13.90
N LEU A 24 6.83 -8.35 -13.47
CA LEU A 24 6.16 -7.05 -13.31
C LEU A 24 6.94 -6.13 -12.36
N ARG A 25 7.29 -6.63 -11.17
CA ARG A 25 8.08 -5.89 -10.18
C ARG A 25 9.44 -5.48 -10.74
N SER A 26 10.12 -6.38 -11.43
CA SER A 26 11.46 -6.14 -12.01
C SER A 26 11.42 -5.11 -13.14
N SER A 27 10.42 -5.20 -14.01
CA SER A 27 10.18 -4.23 -15.07
C SER A 27 9.93 -2.84 -14.48
N ALA A 28 9.01 -2.74 -13.51
CA ALA A 28 8.70 -1.50 -12.83
C ALA A 28 9.92 -0.92 -12.10
N PHE A 29 10.72 -1.75 -11.41
CA PHE A 29 11.92 -1.25 -10.72
C PHE A 29 12.99 -0.78 -11.69
N ASN A 30 13.19 -1.47 -12.81
CA ASN A 30 14.09 -1.03 -13.87
C ASN A 30 13.65 0.30 -14.45
N LYS A 31 12.34 0.44 -14.72
CA LYS A 31 11.75 1.71 -15.17
C LYS A 31 11.98 2.83 -14.14
N PHE A 32 11.78 2.56 -12.85
CA PHE A 32 12.04 3.54 -11.80
C PHE A 32 13.50 4.00 -11.78
N LYS A 33 14.47 3.10 -12.01
CA LYS A 33 15.89 3.47 -12.11
C LYS A 33 16.16 4.38 -13.31
N GLU A 34 15.44 4.23 -14.41
CA GLU A 34 15.57 5.08 -15.60
C GLU A 34 15.00 6.48 -15.38
N ILE A 35 13.77 6.58 -14.83
CA ILE A 35 13.08 7.87 -14.65
C ILE A 35 13.53 8.61 -13.38
N GLY A 36 13.85 7.87 -12.32
CA GLY A 36 14.19 8.40 -11.00
C GLY A 36 13.03 9.07 -10.27
N PHE A 37 13.34 9.70 -9.14
CA PHE A 37 12.37 10.55 -8.45
C PHE A 37 12.04 11.81 -9.27
N PRO A 38 10.83 12.39 -9.09
CA PRO A 38 10.46 13.61 -9.79
C PRO A 38 11.41 14.77 -9.51
N LYS A 39 11.62 15.60 -10.53
CA LYS A 39 12.50 16.78 -10.46
C LYS A 39 11.66 18.06 -10.47
N LYS A 40 12.14 19.12 -9.82
CA LYS A 40 11.47 20.44 -9.78
C LYS A 40 11.23 21.08 -11.15
N ASN A 41 11.97 20.66 -12.18
CA ASN A 41 11.76 21.14 -13.55
C ASN A 41 10.60 20.43 -14.27
N TRP A 42 9.98 19.42 -13.64
CA TRP A 42 8.74 18.82 -14.13
C TRP A 42 7.56 19.66 -13.65
N GLU A 43 6.66 20.04 -14.55
CA GLU A 43 5.56 20.97 -14.25
C GLU A 43 4.71 20.50 -13.05
N ALA A 44 4.35 19.21 -13.03
CA ALA A 44 3.58 18.58 -11.95
C ALA A 44 4.27 18.61 -10.57
N TRP A 45 5.60 18.85 -10.53
CA TRP A 45 6.41 18.80 -9.32
C TRP A 45 7.16 20.11 -9.03
N ARG A 46 6.82 21.19 -9.75
CA ARG A 46 7.51 22.50 -9.62
C ARG A 46 7.54 23.02 -8.18
N PHE A 47 6.50 22.73 -7.41
CA PHE A 47 6.31 23.25 -6.06
C PHE A 47 6.47 22.20 -4.94
N THR A 48 6.79 20.96 -5.29
CA THR A 48 6.88 19.84 -4.32
C THR A 48 8.28 19.26 -4.35
N THR A 49 8.90 19.11 -3.18
CA THR A 49 10.22 18.47 -3.05
C THR A 49 10.08 17.05 -2.53
N VAL A 50 10.95 16.16 -2.99
CA VAL A 50 10.98 14.75 -2.61
C VAL A 50 12.25 14.39 -1.84
N ASP A 51 13.05 15.39 -1.49
CA ASP A 51 14.33 15.28 -0.78
C ASP A 51 14.24 14.43 0.49
N ASN A 52 13.16 14.56 1.28
CA ASN A 52 12.98 13.79 2.51
C ASN A 52 12.87 12.29 2.24
N VAL A 53 12.34 11.90 1.09
CA VAL A 53 12.24 10.49 0.71
C VAL A 53 13.53 10.03 0.03
N GLU A 54 14.10 10.87 -0.83
CA GLU A 54 15.29 10.53 -1.62
C GLU A 54 16.57 10.42 -0.78
N LYS A 55 16.72 11.29 0.24
CA LYS A 55 17.95 11.42 1.04
C LYS A 55 17.96 10.57 2.30
N ASN A 56 16.80 10.11 2.77
CA ASN A 56 16.72 9.23 3.93
C ASN A 56 16.74 7.76 3.51
N SER A 57 17.29 6.90 4.37
CA SER A 57 17.29 5.46 4.14
C SER A 57 16.10 4.84 4.87
N PHE A 58 15.21 4.22 4.10
CA PHE A 58 14.10 3.44 4.62
C PHE A 58 14.30 1.97 4.27
N ARG A 59 13.79 1.07 5.12
CA ARG A 59 13.62 -0.34 4.79
C ARG A 59 12.15 -0.69 4.64
N LEU A 60 11.83 -1.75 3.91
CA LEU A 60 10.47 -2.28 3.94
C LEU A 60 10.16 -2.78 5.35
N SER A 61 8.90 -2.67 5.75
CA SER A 61 8.43 -3.26 6.99
C SER A 61 8.52 -4.79 6.94
N THR A 62 8.62 -5.39 8.11
CA THR A 62 8.59 -6.83 8.34
C THR A 62 7.68 -7.12 9.52
N GLU A 63 7.32 -8.40 9.72
CA GLU A 63 6.52 -8.80 10.88
C GLU A 63 7.18 -8.42 12.23
N ALA A 64 8.51 -8.28 12.28
CA ALA A 64 9.22 -7.82 13.46
C ALA A 64 8.93 -6.36 13.83
N ASP A 65 8.34 -5.59 12.91
CA ASP A 65 7.87 -4.23 13.18
C ASP A 65 6.47 -4.19 13.78
N LEU A 66 5.76 -5.33 13.89
CA LEU A 66 4.46 -5.35 14.56
C LEU A 66 4.63 -5.01 16.05
N PRO A 67 3.86 -4.05 16.59
CA PRO A 67 3.86 -3.75 18.01
C PRO A 67 3.23 -4.90 18.79
N GLU A 68 3.64 -5.10 20.05
CA GLU A 68 3.01 -6.10 20.95
C GLU A 68 1.51 -5.83 21.17
N ASP A 69 1.14 -4.54 21.19
CA ASP A 69 -0.26 -4.11 21.25
C ASP A 69 -0.78 -3.87 19.84
N LEU A 70 -1.65 -4.76 19.37
CA LEU A 70 -2.24 -4.71 18.03
C LEU A 70 -3.50 -3.84 17.95
N SER A 71 -3.95 -3.27 19.08
CA SER A 71 -5.18 -2.49 19.07
C SER A 71 -5.03 -1.17 18.29
N LYS A 72 -6.13 -0.77 17.65
CA LYS A 72 -6.33 0.60 17.15
C LYS A 72 -6.64 1.53 18.33
N SER A 73 -5.62 1.87 19.13
CA SER A 73 -5.81 2.79 20.26
C SER A 73 -6.29 4.17 19.76
N GLU A 74 -7.36 4.69 20.38
CA GLU A 74 -7.78 6.11 20.36
C GLU A 74 -8.69 6.63 19.23
N ASP A 75 -9.74 5.91 18.84
CA ASP A 75 -10.98 6.61 18.45
C ASP A 75 -12.25 5.81 18.72
N ASP A 76 -13.28 6.50 19.22
CA ASP A 76 -14.63 5.96 19.41
C ASP A 76 -15.44 5.99 18.10
N LEU A 77 -14.77 5.91 16.94
CA LEU A 77 -15.43 5.93 15.65
C LEU A 77 -16.13 4.59 15.42
N SER A 78 -17.45 4.61 15.41
CA SER A 78 -18.32 3.49 15.10
C SER A 78 -18.37 3.21 13.58
N VAL A 79 -17.20 3.10 12.95
CA VAL A 79 -17.04 2.84 11.50
C VAL A 79 -16.32 1.49 11.32
N PRO A 80 -16.87 0.56 10.51
CA PRO A 80 -16.15 -0.66 10.14
C PRO A 80 -14.74 -0.33 9.62
N THR A 81 -13.72 -0.94 10.23
CA THR A 81 -12.33 -0.54 10.02
C THR A 81 -11.49 -1.77 9.70
N LEU A 82 -10.77 -1.72 8.58
CA LEU A 82 -9.67 -2.61 8.27
C LEU A 82 -8.37 -1.97 8.76
N LEU A 83 -7.71 -2.61 9.71
CA LEU A 83 -6.52 -2.11 10.37
C LEU A 83 -5.25 -2.63 9.70
N PHE A 84 -4.32 -1.71 9.44
CA PHE A 84 -2.95 -2.02 9.06
C PHE A 84 -2.01 -1.42 10.10
N LEU A 85 -1.12 -2.24 10.66
CA LEU A 85 -0.09 -1.82 11.59
C LEU A 85 1.27 -1.87 10.92
N ASN A 86 1.94 -0.73 10.84
CA ASN A 86 3.28 -0.61 10.26
C ASN A 86 3.40 -1.25 8.85
N GLY A 87 2.31 -1.31 8.08
CA GLY A 87 2.27 -1.94 6.76
C GLY A 87 1.63 -3.33 6.71
N HIS A 88 1.25 -3.92 7.84
CA HIS A 88 0.72 -5.28 7.91
C HIS A 88 -0.76 -5.29 8.28
N TYR A 89 -1.59 -5.87 7.42
CA TYR A 89 -3.03 -6.04 7.68
C TYR A 89 -3.27 -6.93 8.92
N GLN A 90 -4.14 -6.48 9.82
CA GLN A 90 -4.51 -7.18 11.05
C GLN A 90 -5.96 -7.69 10.95
N PRO A 91 -6.19 -8.90 10.43
CA PRO A 91 -7.56 -9.42 10.23
C PRO A 91 -8.35 -9.54 11.53
N ASP A 92 -7.70 -9.98 12.61
CA ASP A 92 -8.36 -10.22 13.90
C ASP A 92 -8.77 -8.91 14.62
N GLU A 93 -8.10 -7.80 14.28
CA GLU A 93 -8.39 -6.45 14.80
C GLU A 93 -9.25 -5.62 13.83
N SER A 94 -9.66 -6.23 12.72
CA SER A 94 -10.46 -5.60 11.67
C SER A 94 -11.94 -5.97 11.78
N ASN A 95 -12.80 -5.03 11.40
CA ASN A 95 -14.24 -5.25 11.26
C ASN A 95 -14.61 -5.12 9.78
N ILE A 96 -14.99 -6.24 9.17
CA ILE A 96 -15.42 -6.32 7.78
C ILE A 96 -16.96 -6.31 7.77
N PRO A 97 -17.60 -5.29 7.18
CA PRO A 97 -19.05 -5.24 7.11
C PRO A 97 -19.59 -6.27 6.10
N ALA A 98 -20.88 -6.58 6.21
CA ALA A 98 -21.57 -7.44 5.27
C ALA A 98 -21.45 -6.90 3.84
N GLY A 99 -21.35 -7.81 2.86
CA GLY A 99 -21.22 -7.47 1.45
C GLY A 99 -19.79 -7.15 1.00
N ILE A 100 -18.80 -7.16 1.90
CA ILE A 100 -17.38 -6.99 1.56
C ILE A 100 -16.62 -8.31 1.66
N LYS A 101 -15.82 -8.58 0.64
CA LYS A 101 -14.81 -9.63 0.65
C LYS A 101 -13.41 -9.02 0.58
N VAL A 102 -12.54 -9.48 1.45
CA VAL A 102 -11.12 -9.09 1.51
C VAL A 102 -10.28 -10.24 0.96
N ASN A 103 -9.55 -9.98 -0.12
CA ASN A 103 -8.58 -10.90 -0.68
C ASN A 103 -7.16 -10.35 -0.51
N THR A 104 -6.17 -11.23 -0.40
CA THR A 104 -4.77 -10.81 -0.45
C THR A 104 -4.40 -10.37 -1.87
N LEU A 105 -3.35 -9.55 -2.00
CA LEU A 105 -2.85 -9.19 -3.34
C LEU A 105 -2.42 -10.43 -4.13
N MET A 106 -1.83 -11.43 -3.46
CA MET A 106 -1.37 -12.66 -4.11
C MET A 106 -2.54 -13.44 -4.73
N ASP A 107 -3.60 -13.66 -3.96
CA ASP A 107 -4.78 -14.41 -4.44
C ASP A 107 -5.44 -13.68 -5.61
N SER A 108 -5.54 -12.35 -5.49
CA SER A 108 -6.16 -11.51 -6.51
C SER A 108 -5.33 -11.42 -7.78
N TYR A 109 -4.01 -11.36 -7.66
CA TYR A 109 -3.09 -11.39 -8.78
C TYR A 109 -3.15 -12.74 -9.53
N ASN A 110 -3.26 -13.84 -8.79
CA ASN A 110 -3.43 -15.17 -9.37
C ASN A 110 -4.78 -15.33 -10.09
N GLU A 111 -5.83 -14.63 -9.64
CA GLU A 111 -7.14 -14.62 -10.29
C GLU A 111 -7.16 -13.74 -11.55
N ASP A 112 -6.69 -12.49 -11.45
CA ASP A 112 -6.54 -11.58 -12.59
C ASP A 112 -5.41 -10.57 -12.37
N ALA A 113 -4.26 -10.83 -13.01
CA ALA A 113 -3.10 -9.96 -12.98
C ALA A 113 -3.37 -8.54 -13.53
N LYS A 114 -4.42 -8.34 -14.35
CA LYS A 114 -4.75 -7.02 -14.92
C LYS A 114 -5.24 -6.04 -13.86
N LEU A 115 -5.76 -6.53 -12.73
CA LEU A 115 -6.17 -5.68 -11.60
C LEU A 115 -5.03 -4.79 -11.07
N PHE A 116 -3.78 -5.17 -11.33
CA PHE A 116 -2.59 -4.48 -10.83
C PHE A 116 -1.93 -3.55 -11.85
N THR A 117 -2.32 -3.66 -13.12
CA THR A 117 -1.74 -2.91 -14.24
C THR A 117 -2.75 -1.99 -14.94
N ASN A 118 -4.05 -2.27 -14.82
CA ASN A 118 -5.09 -1.49 -15.47
C ASN A 118 -5.42 -0.21 -14.69
N GLY A 119 -5.56 0.91 -15.39
CA GLY A 119 -5.97 2.19 -14.80
C GLY A 119 -4.86 3.01 -14.12
N TYR A 120 -3.63 2.50 -14.09
CA TYR A 120 -2.49 3.17 -13.48
C TYR A 120 -1.48 3.67 -14.51
N ASP A 121 -0.94 4.86 -14.32
CA ASP A 121 0.21 5.35 -15.09
C ASP A 121 1.51 4.71 -14.60
N VAL A 122 1.69 3.44 -14.98
CA VAL A 122 2.86 2.62 -14.65
C VAL A 122 4.09 2.98 -15.48
N GLU A 123 4.00 3.99 -16.36
CA GLU A 123 5.09 4.35 -17.28
C GLU A 123 5.73 5.70 -16.95
N THR A 124 4.97 6.68 -16.49
CA THR A 124 5.49 8.06 -16.35
C THR A 124 5.49 8.60 -14.93
N ASN A 125 4.60 8.12 -14.05
CA ASN A 125 4.59 8.56 -12.65
C ASN A 125 5.56 7.72 -11.79
N PRO A 126 6.67 8.30 -11.26
CA PRO A 126 7.65 7.52 -10.51
C PRO A 126 7.11 6.85 -9.25
N PHE A 127 6.10 7.44 -8.60
CA PHE A 127 5.52 6.86 -7.38
C PHE A 127 4.63 5.66 -7.67
N VAL A 128 3.89 5.68 -8.79
CA VAL A 128 3.11 4.53 -9.28
C VAL A 128 4.04 3.40 -9.71
N VAL A 129 5.08 3.72 -10.47
CA VAL A 129 6.10 2.76 -10.91
C VAL A 129 6.77 2.12 -9.69
N LEU A 130 7.18 2.93 -8.70
CA LEU A 130 7.82 2.42 -7.50
C LEU A 130 6.88 1.61 -6.61
N ASN A 131 5.60 2.00 -6.48
CA ASN A 131 4.60 1.20 -5.78
C ASN A 131 4.44 -0.17 -6.47
N THR A 132 4.33 -0.19 -7.80
CA THR A 132 4.24 -1.45 -8.58
C THR A 132 5.46 -2.36 -8.35
N ALA A 133 6.66 -1.78 -8.27
CA ALA A 133 7.87 -2.53 -7.95
C ALA A 133 7.89 -3.08 -6.51
N MET A 134 7.46 -2.27 -5.55
CA MET A 134 7.74 -2.48 -4.12
C MET A 134 6.51 -2.74 -3.25
N MET A 135 5.32 -2.93 -3.83
CA MET A 135 4.09 -3.18 -3.08
C MET A 135 4.28 -4.33 -2.09
N ASN A 136 4.16 -4.02 -0.80
CA ASN A 136 4.41 -4.93 0.32
C ASN A 136 3.23 -5.02 1.29
N SER A 137 2.28 -4.10 1.14
CA SER A 137 1.06 -3.99 1.92
C SER A 137 -0.07 -3.82 0.93
N GLY A 138 -1.14 -4.58 1.02
CA GLY A 138 -2.27 -4.33 0.14
C GLY A 138 -3.35 -5.37 0.20
N LEU A 139 -4.53 -4.97 -0.23
CA LEU A 139 -5.73 -5.79 -0.24
C LEU A 139 -6.49 -5.55 -1.53
N HIS A 140 -7.22 -6.58 -1.95
CA HIS A 140 -8.29 -6.45 -2.93
C HIS A 140 -9.62 -6.54 -2.21
N ILE A 141 -10.43 -5.49 -2.36
CA ILE A 141 -11.72 -5.32 -1.71
C ILE A 141 -12.80 -5.47 -2.77
N ARG A 142 -13.63 -6.50 -2.62
CA ARG A 142 -14.81 -6.69 -3.47
C ARG A 142 -16.05 -6.29 -2.71
N ILE A 143 -16.76 -5.31 -3.23
CA ILE A 143 -17.99 -4.78 -2.67
C ILE A 143 -19.16 -5.29 -3.51
N SER A 144 -20.00 -6.14 -2.91
CA SER A 144 -21.20 -6.68 -3.53
C SER A 144 -22.42 -5.76 -3.33
N GLU A 145 -23.51 -6.06 -4.02
CA GLU A 145 -24.81 -5.39 -3.86
C GLU A 145 -25.43 -5.50 -2.46
N ASN A 146 -24.91 -6.42 -1.62
CA ASN A 146 -25.36 -6.62 -0.24
C ASN A 146 -24.75 -5.64 0.76
N ILE A 147 -23.88 -4.72 0.32
CA ILE A 147 -23.34 -3.70 1.23
C ILE A 147 -24.45 -2.77 1.70
N GLU A 148 -24.44 -2.43 2.98
CA GLU A 148 -25.34 -1.43 3.53
C GLU A 148 -25.11 -0.08 2.86
N SER A 149 -26.16 0.46 2.24
CA SER A 149 -26.10 1.74 1.54
C SER A 149 -25.59 2.85 2.47
N HIS A 150 -24.67 3.67 1.98
CA HIS A 150 -24.06 4.79 2.70
C HIS A 150 -23.19 4.44 3.92
N SER A 151 -22.96 3.17 4.24
CA SER A 151 -22.05 2.80 5.32
C SER A 151 -20.58 2.95 4.88
N PRO A 152 -19.76 3.80 5.54
CA PRO A 152 -18.37 3.98 5.17
C PRO A 152 -17.51 2.80 5.63
N ILE A 153 -16.45 2.52 4.87
CA ILE A 153 -15.43 1.55 5.23
C ILE A 153 -14.13 2.30 5.41
N ARG A 154 -13.51 2.12 6.57
CA ARG A 154 -12.24 2.76 6.90
C ARG A 154 -11.07 1.81 6.71
N PHE A 155 -10.04 2.25 6.01
CA PHE A 155 -8.72 1.61 5.93
C PHE A 155 -7.78 2.44 6.78
N LEU A 156 -7.48 1.96 7.99
CA LEU A 156 -6.63 2.66 8.94
C LEU A 156 -5.20 2.13 8.84
N TYR A 157 -4.32 2.91 8.24
CA TYR A 157 -2.88 2.69 8.20
C TYR A 157 -2.23 3.37 9.40
N LEU A 158 -2.08 2.62 10.49
CA LEU A 158 -1.50 3.09 11.74
C LEU A 158 -0.02 2.71 11.82
N THR A 159 0.85 3.72 11.89
CA THR A 159 2.28 3.54 12.09
C THR A 159 2.67 3.90 13.53
N LYS A 160 3.14 2.93 14.34
CA LYS A 160 3.46 3.13 15.76
C LYS A 160 4.65 2.30 16.24
N LYS A 161 5.30 2.73 17.33
CA LYS A 161 6.38 2.00 18.04
C LYS A 161 7.54 1.52 17.13
N LEU A 162 7.93 2.31 16.15
CA LEU A 162 9.05 1.97 15.27
C LEU A 162 10.41 2.09 15.99
N SER A 163 11.33 1.19 15.68
CA SER A 163 12.73 1.25 16.10
C SER A 163 13.64 1.89 15.04
N GLU A 164 13.24 1.81 13.77
CA GLU A 164 13.99 2.32 12.61
C GLU A 164 13.03 2.88 11.54
N PRO A 165 13.52 3.75 10.62
CA PRO A 165 12.70 4.24 9.54
C PRO A 165 12.24 3.14 8.58
N ILE A 166 10.93 3.03 8.41
CA ILE A 166 10.31 2.09 7.46
C ILE A 166 9.64 2.82 6.31
N MET A 167 9.49 2.12 5.19
CA MET A 167 8.61 2.52 4.11
C MET A 167 7.65 1.39 3.79
N ASN A 168 6.44 1.77 3.39
CA ASN A 168 5.42 0.88 2.90
C ASN A 168 4.89 1.40 1.56
N HIS A 169 4.53 0.45 0.71
CA HIS A 169 3.90 0.69 -0.58
C HIS A 169 2.52 0.04 -0.55
N PRO A 170 1.54 0.64 0.16
CA PRO A 170 0.19 0.11 0.19
C PRO A 170 -0.43 0.12 -1.20
N ARG A 171 -1.01 -1.01 -1.61
CA ARG A 171 -1.82 -1.14 -2.82
C ARG A 171 -3.22 -1.59 -2.43
N LEU A 172 -4.19 -0.71 -2.59
CA LEU A 172 -5.60 -1.05 -2.46
C LEU A 172 -6.16 -1.27 -3.87
N VAL A 173 -6.92 -2.34 -4.07
CA VAL A 173 -7.71 -2.54 -5.29
C VAL A 173 -9.15 -2.65 -4.85
N VAL A 174 -10.05 -1.89 -5.47
CA VAL A 174 -11.46 -1.86 -5.09
C VAL A 174 -12.34 -2.20 -6.28
N ASP A 175 -12.98 -3.35 -6.23
CA ASP A 175 -14.00 -3.75 -7.19
C ASP A 175 -15.38 -3.55 -6.59
N VAL A 176 -16.18 -2.69 -7.22
CA VAL A 176 -17.54 -2.39 -6.79
C VAL A 176 -18.52 -3.00 -7.79
N ALA A 177 -19.48 -3.78 -7.29
CA ALA A 177 -20.52 -4.37 -8.10
C ALA A 177 -21.36 -3.31 -8.84
N HIS A 178 -21.96 -3.70 -9.95
CA HIS A 178 -22.79 -2.83 -10.77
C HIS A 178 -23.97 -2.27 -9.94
N ASN A 179 -24.28 -0.98 -10.11
CA ASN A 179 -25.30 -0.25 -9.34
C ASN A 179 -25.09 -0.22 -7.81
N THR A 180 -23.87 -0.48 -7.33
CA THR A 180 -23.54 -0.40 -5.90
C THR A 180 -22.83 0.93 -5.59
N GLN A 181 -23.15 1.52 -4.44
CA GLN A 181 -22.46 2.69 -3.91
C GLN A 181 -21.71 2.32 -2.63
N ALA A 182 -20.46 2.75 -2.51
CA ALA A 182 -19.65 2.59 -1.32
C ALA A 182 -18.94 3.91 -0.98
N THR A 183 -18.68 4.13 0.30
CA THR A 183 -17.82 5.22 0.79
C THR A 183 -16.57 4.60 1.39
N ILE A 184 -15.41 5.03 0.91
CA ILE A 184 -14.11 4.56 1.41
C ILE A 184 -13.39 5.72 2.08
N ILE A 185 -12.83 5.45 3.25
CA ILE A 185 -11.99 6.36 4.01
C ILE A 185 -10.62 5.73 4.15
N GLU A 186 -9.61 6.30 3.50
CA GLU A 186 -8.22 5.96 3.77
C GLU A 186 -7.65 6.92 4.81
N GLU A 187 -7.27 6.37 5.97
CA GLU A 187 -6.71 7.14 7.07
C GLU A 187 -5.27 6.70 7.32
N TYR A 188 -4.33 7.65 7.26
CA TYR A 188 -2.92 7.41 7.58
C TYR A 188 -2.58 8.13 8.88
N ARG A 189 -2.29 7.37 9.94
CA ARG A 189 -2.00 7.91 11.28
C ARG A 189 -0.61 7.48 11.75
N GLY A 190 0.22 8.43 12.16
CA GLY A 190 1.56 8.19 12.68
C GLY A 190 1.67 8.54 14.16
N ILE A 191 1.99 7.56 15.00
CA ILE A 191 2.25 7.69 16.44
C ILE A 191 3.66 7.16 16.72
N SER A 192 4.65 7.77 16.06
CA SER A 192 6.05 7.42 16.18
C SER A 192 6.91 8.66 15.96
N PRO A 193 7.97 8.90 16.76
CA PRO A 193 8.94 9.95 16.49
C PRO A 193 9.91 9.58 15.35
N ILE A 194 9.94 8.31 14.96
CA ILE A 194 10.77 7.81 13.87
C ILE A 194 10.06 8.03 12.53
N SER A 195 10.79 8.58 11.57
CA SER A 195 10.29 8.83 10.22
C SER A 195 9.77 7.56 9.55
N TYR A 196 8.67 7.68 8.82
CA TYR A 196 8.15 6.62 7.97
C TYR A 196 7.67 7.22 6.64
N TRP A 197 7.53 6.37 5.64
CA TRP A 197 7.03 6.76 4.33
C TRP A 197 5.97 5.78 3.83
N ASN A 198 4.79 6.28 3.46
CA ASN A 198 3.79 5.53 2.72
C ASN A 198 3.74 6.04 1.28
N ASN A 199 3.97 5.16 0.32
CA ASN A 199 3.74 5.39 -1.10
C ASN A 199 2.48 4.63 -1.51
N ALA A 200 1.32 5.20 -1.20
CA ALA A 200 0.02 4.56 -1.39
C ALA A 200 -0.49 4.64 -2.83
N LEU A 201 -1.25 3.61 -3.24
CA LEU A 201 -1.95 3.56 -4.50
C LEU A 201 -3.26 2.79 -4.33
N THR A 202 -4.37 3.38 -4.77
CA THR A 202 -5.75 2.84 -4.68
C THR A 202 -6.41 2.85 -6.05
#